data_AF-A0A1M6WZZ2-F1
#
_entry.id   AF-A0A1M6WZZ2-F1
#
_cell.length_a   1.000
_cell.length_b   1.000
_cell.length_c   1.000
_cell.angle_alpha   90.00
_cell.angle_beta   90.00
_cell.angle_gamma   90.00
#
_symmetry.space_group_name_H-M   'P 1'
#
loop_
_entity.id
_entity.type
_entity.pdbx_description
1 polymer ?
#
loop_
_entity_poly.entity_id
_entity_poly.type
_entity_poly.pdbx_seq_one_letter_code
_entity_poly.pdbx_strand_id
1 'polypeptide(L)'
;MRILTIILLAALTFTGNAHTNNAMEQKPYTILVLMGATPSWLSLTRDQRSSFVEKDLLPIVQRVGETVNVRFFDSEYFHSSVSDFMLINTTNLDEYKLLIELLRDTKVYSAPYFEIKDIIVGQENLFEDFNDKLK
;
A
#
# COMPACT_ATOMS: atom_id res chain seq x y z
N MET A 1 25.82 48.50 -4.48
CA MET A 1 24.62 49.35 -4.51
C MET A 1 23.40 48.47 -4.26
N ARG A 2 22.64 48.77 -3.19
CA ARG A 2 21.33 48.21 -2.79
C ARG A 2 21.27 46.85 -2.08
N ILE A 3 21.31 46.99 -0.75
CA ILE A 3 20.69 46.22 0.32
C ILE A 3 19.17 46.05 0.08
N LEU A 4 18.62 44.87 0.38
CA LEU A 4 17.21 44.65 0.77
C LEU A 4 17.12 43.31 1.55
N THR A 5 17.25 43.29 2.88
CA THR A 5 16.20 43.39 3.91
C THR A 5 15.14 42.26 3.89
N ILE A 6 15.37 41.24 4.74
CA ILE A 6 14.48 40.68 5.79
C ILE A 6 12.96 40.65 5.51
N ILE A 7 12.32 39.47 5.68
CA ILE A 7 11.26 39.21 6.67
C ILE A 7 11.01 37.69 6.77
N LEU A 8 11.30 37.18 7.96
CA LEU A 8 10.90 35.91 8.55
C LEU A 8 9.38 35.94 8.79
N LEU A 9 8.60 35.05 8.18
CA LEU A 9 7.18 34.90 8.50
C LEU A 9 6.96 33.56 9.21
N ALA A 10 6.96 33.61 10.54
CA ALA A 10 6.47 32.56 11.39
C ALA A 10 4.94 32.51 11.27
N ALA A 11 4.39 31.48 10.63
CA ALA A 11 2.97 31.16 10.72
C ALA A 11 2.75 30.23 11.93
N LEU A 12 2.65 30.83 13.11
CA LEU A 12 1.99 30.22 14.26
C LEU A 12 0.48 30.42 14.07
N THR A 13 -0.21 29.42 13.56
CA THR A 13 -1.66 29.31 13.73
C THR A 13 -1.95 28.16 14.69
N PHE A 14 -1.91 28.49 15.98
CA PHE A 14 -2.59 27.71 17.00
C PHE A 14 -4.09 27.96 16.83
N THR A 15 -4.80 27.00 16.24
CA THR A 15 -6.25 26.93 16.38
C THR A 15 -6.53 25.73 17.25
N GLY A 16 -6.86 26.01 18.52
CA GLY A 16 -7.42 25.02 19.41
C GLY A 16 -8.80 24.64 18.91
N ASN A 17 -9.00 23.36 18.64
CA ASN A 17 -10.31 22.74 18.72
C ASN A 17 -10.20 21.58 19.72
N ALA A 18 -10.67 21.85 20.94
CA ALA A 18 -11.02 20.81 21.87
C ALA A 18 -12.28 20.12 21.35
N HIS A 19 -12.11 19.15 20.45
CA HIS A 19 -13.12 18.14 20.20
C HIS A 19 -12.77 16.90 21.02
N THR A 20 -13.49 16.76 22.12
CA THR A 20 -13.59 15.52 22.88
C THR A 20 -14.21 14.45 21.99
N ASN A 21 -13.36 13.58 21.45
CA ASN A 21 -13.62 12.19 21.10
C ASN A 21 -12.25 11.52 20.99
N ASN A 22 -11.70 11.02 22.10
CA ASN A 22 -10.48 10.19 22.11
C ASN A 22 -10.78 8.80 21.53
N ALA A 23 -11.31 8.74 20.30
CA ALA A 23 -10.99 7.62 19.45
C ALA A 23 -9.55 7.89 19.01
N MET A 24 -8.60 7.07 19.50
CA MET A 24 -7.26 7.03 18.89
C MET A 24 -7.46 7.00 17.38
N GLU A 25 -6.97 8.01 16.68
CA GLU A 25 -7.02 8.03 15.23
C GLU A 25 -6.41 6.70 14.75
N GLN A 26 -7.21 5.90 14.06
CA GLN A 26 -6.82 4.54 13.72
C GLN A 26 -5.61 4.60 12.80
N LYS A 27 -4.44 4.23 13.31
CA LYS A 27 -3.22 4.17 12.50
C LYS A 27 -3.44 3.23 11.31
N PRO A 28 -3.05 3.62 10.09
CA PRO A 28 -3.22 2.77 8.94
C PRO A 28 -2.39 1.49 9.09
N TYR A 29 -2.91 0.41 8.54
CA TYR A 29 -2.16 -0.82 8.31
C TYR A 29 -1.20 -0.60 7.15
N THR A 30 0.03 -1.08 7.32
CA THR A 30 1.00 -1.31 6.26
C THR A 30 1.07 -2.81 6.03
N ILE A 31 0.76 -3.23 4.81
CA ILE A 31 0.67 -4.64 4.41
C ILE A 31 1.67 -4.85 3.29
N LEU A 32 2.65 -5.72 3.52
CA LEU A 32 3.62 -6.16 2.53
C LEU A 32 3.18 -7.53 2.01
N VAL A 33 2.91 -7.62 0.71
CA VAL A 33 2.58 -8.87 0.04
C VAL A 33 3.76 -9.27 -0.82
N LEU A 34 4.40 -10.39 -0.49
CA LEU A 34 5.54 -10.92 -1.23
C LEU A 34 5.04 -11.88 -2.31
N MET A 35 5.56 -11.76 -3.52
CA MET A 35 5.06 -12.51 -4.67
C MET A 35 6.21 -13.11 -5.50
N GLY A 36 5.95 -14.27 -6.09
CA GLY A 36 6.84 -14.90 -7.05
C GLY A 36 6.12 -15.14 -8.38
N ALA A 37 6.67 -14.60 -9.46
CA ALA A 37 6.22 -14.85 -10.82
C ALA A 37 6.36 -16.32 -11.16
N THR A 38 5.28 -16.92 -11.67
CA THR A 38 5.27 -18.34 -12.08
C THR A 38 5.66 -18.50 -13.55
N PRO A 39 5.97 -19.73 -14.01
CA PRO A 39 6.19 -19.98 -15.44
C PRO A 39 5.03 -19.54 -16.33
N SER A 40 3.79 -19.58 -15.84
CA SER A 40 2.61 -19.10 -16.57
C SER A 40 2.71 -17.61 -16.90
N TRP A 41 3.14 -16.79 -15.94
CA TRP A 41 3.38 -15.35 -16.16
C TRP A 41 4.56 -15.09 -17.08
N LEU A 42 5.66 -15.81 -16.86
CA LEU A 42 6.90 -15.63 -17.62
C LEU A 42 6.77 -16.09 -19.08
N SER A 43 5.83 -17.00 -19.37
CA SER A 43 5.52 -17.42 -20.74
C SER A 43 4.81 -16.36 -21.58
N LEU A 44 4.25 -15.32 -20.95
CA LEU A 44 3.56 -14.25 -21.65
C LEU A 44 4.54 -13.32 -22.38
N THR A 45 4.09 -12.74 -23.48
CA THR A 45 4.78 -11.61 -24.10
C THR A 45 4.61 -10.35 -23.24
N ARG A 46 5.44 -9.33 -23.49
CA ARG A 46 5.31 -8.04 -22.81
C ARG A 46 3.94 -7.41 -23.04
N ASP A 47 3.42 -7.44 -24.27
CA ASP A 47 2.10 -6.90 -24.61
C ASP A 47 0.96 -7.64 -23.90
N GLN A 48 1.07 -8.96 -23.75
CA GLN A 48 0.10 -9.75 -22.98
C GLN A 48 0.11 -9.37 -21.50
N ARG A 49 1.28 -9.16 -20.90
CA ARG A 49 1.40 -8.70 -19.52
C ARG A 49 0.81 -7.29 -19.36
N SER A 50 1.18 -6.35 -20.23
CA SER A 50 0.63 -4.99 -20.21
C SER A 50 -0.88 -4.99 -20.37
N SER A 51 -1.42 -5.76 -21.33
CA SER A 51 -2.87 -5.86 -21.51
C SER A 51 -3.58 -6.47 -20.30
N PHE A 52 -2.96 -7.43 -19.61
CA PHE A 52 -3.53 -8.00 -18.39
C PHE A 52 -3.55 -6.99 -17.24
N VAL A 53 -2.43 -6.27 -17.03
CA VAL A 53 -2.36 -5.21 -16.02
C VAL A 53 -3.42 -4.14 -16.28
N GLU A 54 -3.52 -3.65 -17.52
CA GLU A 54 -4.43 -2.55 -17.86
C GLU A 54 -5.91 -2.94 -17.77
N LYS A 55 -6.27 -4.15 -18.23
CA LYS A 55 -7.68 -4.56 -18.35
C LYS A 55 -8.20 -5.28 -17.12
N ASP A 56 -7.35 -6.04 -16.43
CA ASP A 56 -7.77 -6.91 -15.33
C ASP A 56 -7.36 -6.34 -13.97
N LEU A 57 -6.14 -5.79 -13.82
CA LEU A 57 -5.62 -5.36 -12.50
C LEU A 57 -5.93 -3.91 -12.16
N LEU A 58 -5.69 -2.96 -13.07
CA LEU A 58 -5.92 -1.53 -12.80
C LEU A 58 -7.36 -1.22 -12.37
N PRO A 59 -8.41 -1.80 -12.99
CA PRO A 59 -9.79 -1.55 -12.54
C PRO A 59 -10.05 -2.01 -11.10
N ILE A 60 -9.41 -3.11 -10.66
CA ILE A 60 -9.54 -3.62 -9.30
C ILE A 60 -8.89 -2.65 -8.31
N VAL A 61 -7.67 -2.19 -8.59
CA VAL A 61 -6.96 -1.23 -7.72
C VAL A 61 -7.71 0.09 -7.65
N GLN A 62 -8.23 0.58 -8.78
CA GLN A 62 -9.04 1.81 -8.81
C GLN A 62 -10.31 1.68 -7.98
N ARG A 63 -10.96 0.51 -7.99
CA ARG A 63 -12.20 0.27 -7.25
C ARG A 63 -12.05 0.44 -5.73
N VAL A 64 -10.92 0.03 -5.17
CA VAL A 64 -10.62 0.14 -3.73
C VAL A 64 -9.81 1.39 -3.37
N GLY A 65 -9.47 2.21 -4.38
CA GLY A 65 -8.46 3.27 -4.30
C GLY A 65 -8.80 4.45 -3.39
N GLU A 66 -10.05 4.55 -2.93
CA GLU A 66 -10.45 5.58 -1.95
C GLU A 66 -9.80 5.37 -0.58
N THR A 67 -9.60 4.11 -0.16
CA THR A 67 -9.07 3.79 1.17
C THR A 67 -7.88 2.84 1.14
N VAL A 68 -7.56 2.25 -0.01
CA VAL A 68 -6.45 1.31 -0.19
C VAL A 68 -5.44 1.89 -1.17
N ASN A 69 -4.28 2.29 -0.66
CA ASN A 69 -3.15 2.72 -1.48
C ASN A 69 -2.25 1.51 -1.78
N VAL A 70 -2.11 1.14 -3.06
CA VAL A 70 -1.26 0.02 -3.50
C VAL A 70 -0.07 0.56 -4.27
N ARG A 71 1.13 0.10 -3.93
CA ARG A 71 2.36 0.35 -4.68
C ARG A 71 3.03 -0.97 -5.04
N PHE A 72 3.47 -1.10 -6.29
CA PHE A 72 4.13 -2.30 -6.81
C PHE A 72 5.62 -2.07 -6.95
N PHE A 73 6.41 -3.10 -6.65
CA PHE A 73 7.86 -3.08 -6.72
C PHE A 73 8.38 -4.36 -7.36
N ASP A 74 9.40 -4.18 -8.18
CA ASP A 74 10.18 -5.26 -8.77
C ASP A 74 11.33 -5.65 -7.84
N SER A 75 11.54 -6.96 -7.69
CA SER A 75 12.59 -7.58 -6.90
C SER A 75 13.30 -8.72 -7.64
N GLU A 76 13.00 -8.95 -8.93
CA GLU A 76 13.36 -10.17 -9.65
C GLU A 76 14.87 -10.38 -9.81
N TYR A 77 15.64 -9.29 -9.79
CA TYR A 77 17.11 -9.31 -9.83
C TYR A 77 17.77 -9.25 -8.45
N PHE A 78 17.00 -9.03 -7.38
CA PHE A 78 17.50 -8.76 -6.03
C PHE A 78 17.21 -9.88 -5.03
N HIS A 79 16.22 -10.72 -5.29
CA HIS A 79 15.84 -11.81 -4.40
C HIS A 79 15.47 -13.08 -5.18
N SER A 80 15.96 -14.23 -4.73
CA SER A 80 15.83 -15.49 -5.48
C SER A 80 14.42 -16.09 -5.47
N SER A 81 13.60 -15.77 -4.47
CA SER A 81 12.25 -16.34 -4.32
C SER A 81 11.12 -15.32 -4.33
N VAL A 82 11.43 -14.03 -4.41
CA VAL A 82 10.47 -12.92 -4.43
C VAL A 82 10.81 -12.08 -5.64
N SER A 83 10.01 -12.20 -6.70
CA SER A 83 10.21 -11.41 -7.92
C SER A 83 9.52 -10.06 -7.83
N ASP A 84 8.46 -9.96 -7.03
CA ASP A 84 7.63 -8.78 -6.94
C ASP A 84 7.10 -8.64 -5.51
N PHE A 85 6.82 -7.41 -5.09
CA PHE A 85 6.06 -7.20 -3.87
C PHE A 85 5.14 -5.99 -3.97
N MET A 86 4.03 -6.05 -3.23
CA MET A 86 3.14 -4.92 -3.03
C MET A 86 3.34 -4.34 -1.64
N LEU A 87 3.44 -3.01 -1.56
CA LEU A 87 3.23 -2.29 -0.31
C LEU A 87 1.86 -1.64 -0.35
N ILE A 88 1.00 -2.04 0.58
CA ILE A 88 -0.38 -1.58 0.67
C ILE A 88 -0.53 -0.79 1.98
N ASN A 89 -1.13 0.39 1.91
CA ASN A 89 -1.49 1.19 3.07
C ASN A 89 -3.01 1.43 3.11
N THR A 90 -3.64 1.17 4.25
CA THR A 90 -5.10 1.35 4.40
C THR A 90 -5.54 1.49 5.86
N THR A 91 -6.60 2.26 6.09
CA THR A 91 -7.36 2.24 7.36
C THR A 91 -8.56 1.29 7.32
N ASN A 92 -8.88 0.72 6.14
CA ASN A 92 -10.06 -0.10 5.91
C ASN A 92 -9.66 -1.53 5.47
N LEU A 93 -9.63 -2.46 6.43
CA LEU A 93 -9.30 -3.85 6.13
C LEU A 93 -10.35 -4.57 5.29
N ASP A 94 -11.59 -4.11 5.24
CA ASP A 94 -12.63 -4.75 4.42
C ASP A 94 -12.43 -4.41 2.93
N GLU A 95 -12.01 -3.20 2.61
CA GLU A 95 -11.59 -2.83 1.25
C GLU A 95 -10.29 -3.55 0.84
N TYR A 96 -9.36 -3.77 1.77
CA TYR A 96 -8.21 -4.65 1.52
C TYR A 96 -8.64 -6.10 1.25
N LYS A 97 -9.57 -6.67 2.02
CA LYS A 97 -10.11 -8.02 1.74
C LYS A 97 -10.77 -8.07 0.38
N LEU A 98 -11.54 -7.04 0.02
CA LEU A 98 -12.17 -6.92 -1.30
C LEU A 98 -11.11 -6.90 -2.42
N LEU A 99 -10.02 -6.15 -2.26
CA LEU A 99 -8.89 -6.18 -3.19
C LEU A 99 -8.37 -7.61 -3.39
N ILE A 100 -8.13 -8.35 -2.30
CA ILE A 100 -7.62 -9.73 -2.38
C ILE A 100 -8.63 -10.66 -3.06
N GLU A 101 -9.91 -10.60 -2.69
CA GLU A 101 -10.96 -11.42 -3.32
C GLU A 101 -11.09 -11.14 -4.83
N LEU A 102 -11.09 -9.87 -5.23
CA LEU A 102 -11.12 -9.51 -6.65
C LEU A 102 -9.88 -9.99 -7.40
N LEU A 103 -8.68 -9.93 -6.78
CA LEU A 103 -7.47 -10.49 -7.38
C LEU A 103 -7.56 -12.01 -7.53
N ARG A 104 -8.19 -12.72 -6.59
CA ARG A 104 -8.40 -14.17 -6.65
C ARG A 104 -9.24 -14.61 -7.84
N ASP A 105 -10.17 -13.76 -8.28
CA ASP A 105 -10.99 -14.00 -9.47
C ASP A 105 -10.24 -13.75 -10.79
N THR A 106 -9.01 -13.22 -10.75
CA THR A 106 -8.17 -12.99 -11.94
C THR A 106 -7.19 -14.13 -12.18
N LYS A 107 -6.42 -14.02 -13.28
CA LYS A 107 -5.31 -14.93 -13.58
C LYS A 107 -4.12 -14.80 -12.62
N VAL A 108 -4.10 -13.81 -11.73
CA VAL A 108 -3.13 -13.75 -10.62
C VAL A 108 -3.15 -15.06 -9.83
N TYR A 109 -4.35 -15.59 -9.52
CA TYR A 109 -4.53 -16.84 -8.78
C TYR A 109 -5.06 -18.00 -9.65
N SER A 110 -5.99 -17.75 -10.57
CA SER A 110 -6.67 -18.82 -11.32
C SER A 110 -5.80 -19.51 -12.38
N ALA A 111 -4.88 -18.76 -13.01
CA ALA A 111 -3.85 -19.28 -13.93
C ALA A 111 -2.46 -19.07 -13.34
N PRO A 112 -2.33 -19.33 -12.03
CA PRO A 112 -1.60 -18.55 -11.03
C PRO A 112 -0.39 -17.83 -11.61
N TYR A 113 -0.57 -16.62 -12.15
CA TYR A 113 0.54 -15.83 -12.68
C TYR A 113 1.55 -15.45 -11.58
N PHE A 114 1.06 -15.31 -10.35
CA PHE A 114 1.90 -15.10 -9.19
C PHE A 114 1.54 -16.08 -8.08
N GLU A 115 2.56 -16.50 -7.36
CA GLU A 115 2.43 -17.20 -6.09
C GLU A 115 2.62 -16.20 -4.95
N ILE A 116 1.69 -16.14 -4.01
CA ILE A 116 1.86 -15.34 -2.80
C ILE A 116 2.81 -16.10 -1.87
N LYS A 117 3.97 -15.48 -1.57
CA LYS A 117 5.01 -16.05 -0.72
C LYS A 117 4.76 -15.76 0.75
N ASP A 118 4.32 -14.55 1.07
CA ASP A 118 3.99 -14.14 2.43
C ASP A 118 3.13 -12.87 2.43
N ILE A 119 2.45 -12.61 3.55
CA ILE A 119 1.73 -11.38 3.83
C ILE A 119 2.13 -10.91 5.23
N ILE A 120 2.85 -9.79 5.31
CA ILE A 120 3.30 -9.20 6.56
C ILE A 120 2.47 -7.94 6.82
N VAL A 121 1.79 -7.90 7.96
CA VAL A 121 0.92 -6.77 8.36
C VAL A 121 1.48 -6.09 9.61
N GLY A 122 1.52 -4.77 9.59
CA GLY A 122 1.89 -3.97 10.76
C GLY A 122 1.20 -2.61 10.76
N GLN A 123 1.42 -1.85 11.84
CA GLN A 123 1.00 -0.46 11.96
C GLN A 123 2.21 0.34 12.47
N GLU A 124 2.40 1.53 11.91
CA GLU A 124 3.57 2.36 12.22
C GLU A 124 3.59 2.78 13.70
N ASN A 125 4.73 2.53 14.37
CA ASN A 125 4.97 2.94 15.77
C ASN A 125 3.86 2.53 16.76
N LEU A 126 3.20 1.38 16.56
CA LEU A 126 2.11 0.92 17.45
C LEU A 126 2.57 0.67 18.90
N PHE A 127 3.88 0.45 19.11
CA PHE A 127 4.46 0.32 20.44
C PHE A 127 4.36 1.61 21.28
N GLU A 128 4.33 2.79 20.65
CA GLU A 128 4.19 4.08 21.35
C GLU A 128 2.80 4.20 21.98
N ASP A 129 1.76 3.83 21.24
CA ASP A 129 0.37 3.82 21.72
C ASP A 129 0.19 2.85 22.89
N PHE A 130 0.93 1.73 22.86
CA PHE A 130 0.95 0.79 23.97
C PHE A 130 1.66 1.38 25.20
N ASN A 131 2.80 2.04 25.01
CA ASN A 131 3.53 2.69 26.11
C ASN A 131 2.73 3.82 26.76
N ASP A 132 1.96 4.58 25.99
CA ASP A 132 1.09 5.63 26.54
C ASP A 132 -0.06 5.08 27.37
N LYS A 133 -0.54 3.86 27.10
CA LYS A 133 -1.54 3.18 27.94
C LYS A 133 -0.99 2.67 29.28
N LEU A 134 0.34 2.56 29.40
CA LEU A 134 0.99 2.12 30.65
C LEU A 134 1.33 3.28 31.60
N LYS A 135 1.27 4.54 31.11
CA LYS A 135 1.45 5.75 31.93
C LYS A 135 0.19 6.05 32.73
#